data_AF-A0A4Q0HDL5-F1
#
_entry.id   AF-A0A4Q0HDL5-F1
#
_cell.length_a   1.000
_cell.length_b   1.000
_cell.length_c   1.000
_cell.angle_alpha   90.00
_cell.angle_beta   90.00
_cell.angle_gamma   90.00
#
_symmetry.space_group_name_H-M   'P 1'
#
loop_
_entity.id
_entity.type
_entity.pdbx_description
1 polymer ?
#
loop_
_entity_poly.entity_id
_entity_poly.type
_entity_poly.pdbx_seq_one_letter_code
_entity_poly.pdbx_strand_id
1 'polypeptide(L)'
;MALMFPRLARNFARNGYYPTDETTLERTLQALAPSPTGKMRICDPCAGEGVALAEAAHFLGRDRTDTFAVEYDQERAAHCRTLLDRVLHSDLMDTMISRQAFGLLWLNPPYGDLVADHAGASQYQGSGRRRLEKMFYQRALPLLQYGGVLVFIVPHYVLDDELCSWLCNHFTELRIYNAADPTFKQVVIFGIRIRRQDLARPQEVKYVRARLQAIGAGTLNAEVLPESWSWEPYRVLSSTSELEHFYRISLEPEQLSAEVKQLRGMWPDFTLHFGQTGVQPRPPVRELSRWHLALALAAGAISGVVTSKSGRVLVLKGDTYKDKVRKTEFTEDQDGNVSEVRILTDRFVPIIRAWDMTPGSANQGRVITITSSADRQPETDEPIAPAVSDTTSRVTFEAGQLVLTQSVHHLVEHGHLDPSTYLRRHFSGDWGELPQEDWSSNQRALATGERLFSSYDIDAEDETRLWIITEADRSVTTLLLPSDY
;
A
#
# COMPACT_ATOMS: atom_id res chain seq x y z
N MET A 1 8.73 3.23 -46.39
CA MET A 1 9.03 1.80 -46.62
C MET A 1 8.30 1.07 -45.49
N ALA A 2 7.15 0.45 -45.80
CA ALA A 2 6.22 -0.09 -44.80
C ALA A 2 6.81 -1.30 -44.08
N LEU A 3 6.88 -1.24 -42.74
CA LEU A 3 7.23 -2.39 -41.91
C LEU A 3 5.98 -3.27 -41.75
N MET A 4 5.75 -4.09 -42.76
CA MET A 4 4.70 -5.09 -42.77
C MET A 4 5.12 -6.27 -41.87
N PHE A 5 4.45 -6.51 -40.74
CA PHE A 5 4.55 -7.77 -40.00
C PHE A 5 3.17 -8.45 -39.83
N PRO A 6 2.69 -9.19 -40.85
CA PRO A 6 1.41 -9.91 -40.81
C PRO A 6 1.38 -11.16 -39.92
N ARG A 7 2.40 -11.40 -39.07
CA ARG A 7 2.57 -12.67 -38.35
C ARG A 7 2.16 -12.66 -36.88
N LEU A 8 1.82 -11.50 -36.33
CA LEU A 8 1.50 -11.35 -34.92
C LEU A 8 0.05 -11.76 -34.56
N ALA A 9 -0.84 -11.83 -35.55
CA ALA A 9 -2.28 -12.11 -35.41
C ALA A 9 -2.70 -13.42 -34.72
N ARG A 10 -1.79 -14.38 -34.45
CA ARG A 10 -2.15 -15.73 -33.95
C ARG A 10 -1.91 -15.99 -32.46
N ASN A 11 -1.37 -15.03 -31.68
CA ASN A 11 -1.15 -15.21 -30.24
C ASN A 11 -2.02 -14.31 -29.32
N PHE A 12 -2.88 -13.45 -29.89
CA PHE A 12 -3.53 -12.31 -29.21
C PHE A 12 -4.67 -12.60 -28.21
N ALA A 13 -4.85 -13.83 -27.74
CA ALA A 13 -5.93 -14.18 -26.80
C ALA A 13 -5.44 -14.55 -25.38
N ARG A 14 -4.21 -14.19 -25.01
CA ARG A 14 -3.70 -14.35 -23.64
C ARG A 14 -3.62 -13.00 -22.94
N ASN A 15 -4.30 -12.88 -21.79
CA ASN A 15 -4.21 -11.78 -20.81
C ASN A 15 -4.82 -10.42 -21.20
N GLY A 16 -5.78 -10.35 -22.12
CA GLY A 16 -6.59 -9.13 -22.35
C GLY A 16 -5.86 -7.99 -23.07
N TYR A 17 -4.74 -8.27 -23.74
CA TYR A 17 -3.99 -7.34 -24.59
C TYR A 17 -4.59 -7.22 -25.99
N TYR A 18 -4.88 -5.99 -26.43
CA TYR A 18 -5.41 -5.70 -27.77
C TYR A 18 -4.64 -4.53 -28.40
N PRO A 19 -3.76 -4.77 -29.39
CA PRO A 19 -3.03 -3.69 -30.05
C PRO A 19 -4.00 -2.77 -30.79
N THR A 20 -3.68 -1.48 -30.86
CA THR A 20 -4.40 -0.55 -31.75
C THR A 20 -4.11 -0.95 -33.18
N ASP A 21 -5.15 -1.13 -34.00
CA ASP A 21 -4.96 -1.45 -35.42
C ASP A 21 -4.28 -0.28 -36.17
N GLU A 22 -3.56 -0.62 -37.23
CA GLU A 22 -2.74 0.33 -37.99
C GLU A 22 -3.56 1.51 -38.52
N THR A 23 -4.78 1.25 -39.03
CA THR A 23 -5.65 2.30 -39.58
C THR A 23 -6.15 3.25 -38.48
N THR A 24 -6.56 2.72 -37.33
CA THR A 24 -6.94 3.55 -36.18
C THR A 24 -5.76 4.37 -35.67
N LEU A 25 -4.57 3.78 -35.58
CA LEU A 25 -3.35 4.46 -35.17
C LEU A 25 -3.04 5.63 -36.10
N GLU A 26 -2.90 5.39 -37.41
CA GLU A 26 -2.59 6.41 -38.41
C GLU A 26 -3.57 7.59 -38.37
N ARG A 27 -4.87 7.32 -38.29
CA ARG A 27 -5.92 8.34 -38.22
C ARG A 27 -5.92 9.09 -36.90
N THR A 28 -5.58 8.41 -35.80
CA THR A 28 -5.46 9.04 -34.48
C THR A 28 -4.30 10.04 -34.46
N LEU A 29 -3.19 9.71 -35.14
CA LEU A 29 -2.03 10.61 -35.25
C LEU A 29 -2.38 11.90 -36.00
N GLN A 30 -3.25 11.85 -37.03
CA GLN A 30 -3.70 13.04 -37.76
C GLN A 30 -4.40 14.07 -36.85
N ALA A 31 -4.94 13.64 -35.70
CA ALA A 31 -5.57 14.52 -34.74
C ALA A 31 -4.58 15.26 -33.84
N LEU A 32 -3.30 14.87 -33.82
CA LEU A 32 -2.28 15.43 -32.93
C LEU A 32 -1.44 16.49 -33.65
N ALA A 33 -0.84 17.38 -32.88
CA ALA A 33 0.19 18.30 -33.38
C ALA A 33 1.31 18.51 -32.36
N PRO A 34 2.55 18.70 -32.80
CA PRO A 34 3.67 18.94 -31.89
C PRO A 34 3.61 20.33 -31.26
N SER A 35 4.26 20.48 -30.10
CA SER A 35 4.54 21.80 -29.53
C SER A 35 5.44 22.62 -30.47
N PRO A 36 5.18 23.92 -30.67
CA PRO A 36 6.07 24.77 -31.49
C PRO A 36 7.48 24.84 -30.91
N THR A 37 7.63 24.76 -29.57
CA THR A 37 8.91 24.88 -28.87
C THR A 37 9.07 23.84 -27.77
N GLY A 38 10.31 23.59 -27.34
CA GLY A 38 10.62 22.68 -26.22
C GLY A 38 10.54 21.19 -26.58
N LYS A 39 10.97 20.35 -25.63
CA LYS A 39 10.82 18.90 -25.70
C LYS A 39 9.47 18.46 -25.13
N MET A 40 8.89 17.44 -25.70
CA MET A 40 7.65 16.82 -25.26
C MET A 40 7.97 15.49 -24.56
N ARG A 41 7.20 15.15 -23.53
CA ARG A 41 7.17 13.80 -22.97
C ARG A 41 5.81 13.19 -23.22
N ILE A 42 5.81 11.97 -23.73
CA ILE A 42 4.59 11.20 -24.02
C ILE A 42 4.64 9.88 -23.25
N CYS A 43 3.48 9.43 -22.78
CA CYS A 43 3.37 8.25 -21.91
C CYS A 43 2.30 7.28 -22.43
N ASP A 44 2.64 6.00 -22.43
CA ASP A 44 1.69 4.88 -22.50
C ASP A 44 1.85 3.95 -21.29
N PRO A 45 0.91 3.97 -20.33
CA PRO A 45 1.02 3.19 -19.09
C PRO A 45 0.60 1.71 -19.27
N CYS A 46 0.27 1.29 -20.49
CA CYS A 46 -0.11 -0.07 -20.87
C CYS A 46 0.33 -0.32 -22.33
N ALA A 47 1.62 -0.14 -22.59
CA ALA A 47 2.16 0.09 -23.92
C ALA A 47 2.04 -1.10 -24.88
N GLY A 48 1.84 -2.32 -24.39
CA GLY A 48 1.90 -3.51 -25.21
C GLY A 48 3.28 -3.63 -25.85
N GLU A 49 3.30 -3.74 -27.17
CA GLU A 49 4.54 -3.76 -27.96
C GLU A 49 5.18 -2.38 -28.17
N GLY A 50 4.54 -1.28 -27.75
CA GLY A 50 5.10 0.06 -27.81
C GLY A 50 5.01 0.76 -29.17
N VAL A 51 4.45 0.09 -30.18
CA VAL A 51 4.33 0.60 -31.57
C VAL A 51 3.56 1.92 -31.62
N ALA A 52 2.40 2.00 -30.95
CA ALA A 52 1.56 3.21 -30.97
C ALA A 52 2.30 4.44 -30.43
N LEU A 53 3.01 4.29 -29.30
CA LEU A 53 3.77 5.38 -28.71
C LEU A 53 5.00 5.74 -29.55
N ALA A 54 5.65 4.77 -30.19
CA ALA A 54 6.78 5.00 -31.09
C ALA A 54 6.37 5.79 -32.33
N GLU A 55 5.25 5.41 -32.98
CA GLU A 55 4.69 6.12 -34.12
C GLU A 55 4.23 7.54 -33.73
N ALA A 56 3.63 7.70 -32.55
CA ALA A 56 3.29 9.02 -32.01
C ALA A 56 4.54 9.89 -31.81
N ALA A 57 5.63 9.34 -31.28
CA ALA A 57 6.89 10.07 -31.13
C ALA A 57 7.49 10.47 -32.47
N HIS A 58 7.43 9.60 -33.48
CA HIS A 58 7.90 9.90 -34.82
C HIS A 58 7.08 11.04 -35.44
N PHE A 59 5.75 10.93 -35.40
CA PHE A 59 4.81 11.92 -35.94
C PHE A 59 4.96 13.31 -35.27
N LEU A 60 5.17 13.34 -33.95
CA LEU A 60 5.39 14.58 -33.19
C LEU A 60 6.82 15.14 -33.33
N GLY A 61 7.72 14.42 -34.01
CA GLY A 61 9.13 14.75 -34.15
C GLY A 61 9.98 14.03 -33.11
N ARG A 62 10.65 12.95 -33.54
CA ARG A 62 11.37 12.01 -32.68
C ARG A 62 12.46 12.67 -31.83
N ASP A 63 13.23 13.60 -32.39
CA ASP A 63 14.34 14.27 -31.69
C ASP A 63 13.89 15.18 -30.53
N ARG A 64 12.61 15.53 -30.51
CA ARG A 64 12.00 16.42 -29.52
C ARG A 64 11.01 15.71 -28.61
N THR A 65 10.89 14.38 -28.73
CA THR A 65 9.87 13.62 -28.03
C THR A 65 10.51 12.47 -27.25
N ASP A 66 10.44 12.57 -25.93
CA ASP A 66 10.89 11.51 -25.02
C ASP A 66 9.69 10.59 -24.72
N THR A 67 9.87 9.28 -24.90
CA THR A 67 8.79 8.28 -24.73
C THR A 67 8.92 7.48 -23.43
N PHE A 68 7.81 7.32 -22.73
CA PHE A 68 7.74 6.61 -21.45
C PHE A 68 6.66 5.54 -21.49
N ALA A 69 7.01 4.30 -21.16
CA ALA A 69 6.09 3.18 -21.20
C ALA A 69 6.13 2.34 -19.94
N VAL A 70 4.98 1.77 -19.59
CA VAL A 70 4.86 0.68 -18.63
C VAL A 70 4.21 -0.50 -19.35
N GLU A 71 4.79 -1.68 -19.20
CA GLU A 71 4.25 -2.92 -19.74
C GLU A 71 4.42 -4.05 -18.73
N TYR A 72 3.34 -4.80 -18.51
CA TYR A 72 3.29 -5.89 -17.54
C TYR A 72 3.98 -7.16 -18.06
N ASP A 73 3.87 -7.46 -19.35
CA ASP A 73 4.45 -8.66 -19.94
C ASP A 73 5.92 -8.50 -20.29
N GLN A 74 6.74 -9.48 -19.91
CA GLN A 74 8.18 -9.42 -20.06
C GLN A 74 8.64 -9.33 -21.52
N GLU A 75 8.03 -10.11 -22.44
CA GLU A 75 8.43 -10.13 -23.85
C GLU A 75 8.04 -8.82 -24.53
N ARG A 76 6.84 -8.32 -24.24
CA ARG A 76 6.36 -7.03 -24.76
C ARG A 76 7.15 -5.85 -24.20
N ALA A 77 7.50 -5.87 -22.91
CA ALA A 77 8.36 -4.87 -22.31
C ALA A 77 9.78 -4.90 -22.92
N ALA A 78 10.30 -6.09 -23.23
CA ALA A 78 11.57 -6.22 -23.96
C ALA A 78 11.49 -5.62 -25.36
N HIS A 79 10.39 -5.84 -26.09
CA HIS A 79 10.16 -5.22 -27.40
C HIS A 79 10.05 -3.69 -27.29
N CYS A 80 9.28 -3.16 -26.34
CA CYS A 80 9.17 -1.73 -26.06
C CYS A 80 10.56 -1.07 -25.88
N ARG A 81 11.49 -1.72 -25.16
CA ARG A 81 12.85 -1.20 -24.92
C ARG A 81 13.67 -1.02 -26.19
N THR A 82 13.30 -1.68 -27.29
CA THR A 82 13.97 -1.50 -28.59
C THR A 82 13.46 -0.27 -29.36
N LEU A 83 12.26 0.21 -29.04
CA LEU A 83 11.58 1.29 -29.75
C LEU A 83 11.53 2.61 -28.95
N LEU A 84 11.48 2.52 -27.63
CA LEU A 84 11.15 3.60 -26.72
C LEU A 84 12.33 3.96 -25.79
N ASP A 85 12.39 5.22 -25.37
CA ASP A 85 13.46 5.76 -24.52
C ASP A 85 13.47 5.17 -23.09
N ARG A 86 12.30 5.07 -22.45
CA ARG A 86 12.17 4.66 -21.04
C ARG A 86 11.01 3.69 -20.89
N VAL A 87 11.29 2.47 -20.44
CA VAL A 87 10.29 1.39 -20.31
C VAL A 87 10.44 0.70 -18.97
N LEU A 88 9.34 0.58 -18.24
CA LEU A 88 9.23 -0.24 -17.04
C LEU A 88 8.54 -1.57 -17.37
N HIS A 89 9.20 -2.69 -17.02
CA HIS A 89 8.56 -4.00 -16.91
C HIS A 89 7.92 -4.09 -15.52
N SER A 90 6.63 -3.80 -15.42
CA SER A 90 5.93 -3.66 -14.14
C SER A 90 4.42 -3.68 -14.33
N ASP A 91 3.69 -4.05 -13.27
CA ASP A 91 2.32 -3.58 -13.10
C ASP A 91 2.34 -2.06 -12.91
N LEU A 92 1.46 -1.34 -13.61
CA LEU A 92 1.29 0.12 -13.47
C LEU A 92 0.97 0.51 -12.02
N MET A 93 0.23 -0.32 -11.29
CA MET A 93 -0.14 -0.08 -9.90
C MET A 93 1.07 -0.16 -8.95
N ASP A 94 2.14 -0.83 -9.38
CA ASP A 94 3.42 -0.99 -8.67
C ASP A 94 4.51 0.00 -9.18
N THR A 95 4.11 1.15 -9.71
CA THR A 95 5.04 2.19 -10.19
C THR A 95 4.94 3.47 -9.39
N MET A 96 6.07 4.18 -9.27
CA MET A 96 6.13 5.58 -8.88
C MET A 96 6.49 6.41 -10.13
N ILE A 97 5.55 7.25 -10.56
CA ILE A 97 5.69 8.08 -11.75
C ILE A 97 5.31 9.51 -11.39
N SER A 98 6.16 10.48 -11.75
CA SER A 98 5.92 11.90 -11.51
C SER A 98 4.57 12.35 -12.07
N ARG A 99 3.83 13.07 -11.24
CA ARG A 99 2.53 13.65 -11.62
C ARG A 99 2.72 14.81 -12.59
N GLN A 100 1.77 15.00 -13.49
CA GLN A 100 1.74 16.12 -14.44
C GLN A 100 3.04 16.28 -15.26
N ALA A 101 3.69 15.16 -15.61
CA ALA A 101 4.97 15.15 -16.29
C ALA A 101 4.86 15.03 -17.83
N PHE A 102 3.71 14.57 -18.33
CA PHE A 102 3.52 14.21 -19.74
C PHE A 102 2.58 15.18 -20.45
N GLY A 103 2.90 15.54 -21.70
CA GLY A 103 2.05 16.34 -22.59
C GLY A 103 1.03 15.52 -23.37
N LEU A 104 1.28 14.22 -23.56
CA LEU A 104 0.36 13.26 -24.16
C LEU A 104 0.28 12.02 -23.28
N LEU A 105 -0.95 11.60 -23.00
CA LEU A 105 -1.27 10.30 -22.43
C LEU A 105 -1.97 9.47 -23.50
N TRP A 106 -1.27 8.47 -24.04
CA TRP A 106 -1.84 7.44 -24.90
C TRP A 106 -2.31 6.31 -24.00
N LEU A 107 -3.61 6.01 -23.99
CA LEU A 107 -4.20 5.07 -23.05
C LEU A 107 -5.06 4.06 -23.80
N ASN A 108 -4.56 2.84 -23.96
CA ASN A 108 -5.30 1.70 -24.50
C ASN A 108 -5.22 0.54 -23.49
N PRO A 109 -5.98 0.62 -22.38
CA PRO A 109 -5.85 -0.31 -21.26
C PRO A 109 -6.32 -1.71 -21.61
N PRO A 110 -5.89 -2.75 -20.86
CA PRO A 110 -6.45 -4.08 -21.00
C PRO A 110 -7.95 -4.08 -20.67
N TYR A 111 -8.72 -4.92 -21.37
CA TYR A 111 -10.18 -4.97 -21.22
C TYR A 111 -10.60 -6.09 -20.27
N GLY A 112 -11.44 -5.77 -19.29
CA GLY A 112 -11.92 -6.76 -18.35
C GLY A 112 -12.59 -6.19 -17.11
N ASP A 113 -13.35 -7.04 -16.43
CA ASP A 113 -13.86 -6.72 -15.09
C ASP A 113 -12.74 -6.88 -14.06
N LEU A 114 -12.75 -6.00 -13.06
CA LEU A 114 -11.89 -6.12 -11.89
C LEU A 114 -12.40 -7.27 -11.01
N VAL A 115 -11.62 -8.33 -10.90
CA VAL A 115 -11.85 -9.40 -9.92
C VAL A 115 -11.27 -8.94 -8.57
N ALA A 116 -11.91 -9.34 -7.46
CA ALA A 116 -11.49 -8.93 -6.11
C ALA A 116 -10.01 -9.22 -5.82
N ASP A 117 -9.43 -10.25 -6.45
CA ASP A 117 -8.06 -10.71 -6.24
C ASP A 117 -7.03 -10.02 -7.16
N HIS A 118 -7.43 -9.07 -8.01
CA HIS A 118 -6.49 -8.36 -8.89
C HIS A 118 -5.73 -7.28 -8.13
N ALA A 119 -4.40 -7.24 -8.30
CA ALA A 119 -3.58 -6.14 -7.80
C ALA A 119 -4.13 -4.81 -8.33
N GLY A 120 -4.58 -3.93 -7.42
CA GLY A 120 -5.24 -2.66 -7.76
C GLY A 120 -6.75 -2.61 -7.55
N ALA A 121 -7.43 -3.73 -7.22
CA ALA A 121 -8.86 -3.71 -6.90
C ALA A 121 -9.22 -2.82 -5.70
N SER A 122 -8.33 -2.72 -4.71
CA SER A 122 -8.42 -1.79 -3.57
C SER A 122 -8.09 -0.34 -3.94
N GLN A 123 -7.36 -0.11 -5.03
CA GLN A 123 -7.00 1.22 -5.51
C GLN A 123 -8.10 1.88 -6.36
N TYR A 124 -9.10 1.09 -6.79
CA TYR A 124 -10.25 1.62 -7.52
C TYR A 124 -11.14 2.47 -6.61
N GLN A 125 -11.29 3.75 -6.96
CA GLN A 125 -12.11 4.71 -6.21
C GLN A 125 -13.37 5.06 -7.00
N GLY A 126 -14.41 4.23 -6.90
CA GLY A 126 -15.66 4.44 -7.63
C GLY A 126 -16.80 3.57 -7.12
N SER A 127 -18.03 3.99 -7.39
CA SER A 127 -19.26 3.27 -7.04
C SER A 127 -19.88 2.52 -8.22
N GLY A 128 -19.41 2.80 -9.45
CA GLY A 128 -19.87 2.10 -10.65
C GLY A 128 -19.22 0.74 -10.86
N ARG A 129 -19.50 0.11 -12.01
CA ARG A 129 -18.94 -1.19 -12.37
C ARG A 129 -17.41 -1.12 -12.38
N ARG A 130 -16.77 -1.99 -11.60
CA ARG A 130 -15.31 -2.06 -11.46
C ARG A 130 -14.71 -2.71 -12.70
N ARG A 131 -13.92 -1.94 -13.44
CA ARG A 131 -13.34 -2.34 -14.73
C ARG A 131 -11.87 -1.94 -14.82
N LEU A 132 -11.06 -2.75 -15.49
CA LEU A 132 -9.64 -2.48 -15.69
C LEU A 132 -9.43 -1.15 -16.40
N GLU A 133 -10.23 -0.85 -17.42
CA GLU A 133 -10.14 0.38 -18.21
C GLU A 133 -10.29 1.64 -17.33
N LYS A 134 -11.20 1.58 -16.36
CA LYS A 134 -11.43 2.67 -15.41
C LYS A 134 -10.32 2.79 -14.38
N MET A 135 -9.82 1.67 -13.86
CA MET A 135 -8.69 1.66 -12.93
C MET A 135 -7.44 2.28 -13.56
N PHE A 136 -7.11 1.85 -14.79
CA PHE A 136 -5.98 2.39 -15.55
C PHE A 136 -6.16 3.88 -15.82
N TYR A 137 -7.38 4.31 -16.19
CA TYR A 137 -7.70 5.73 -16.34
C TYR A 137 -7.45 6.53 -15.05
N GLN A 138 -7.94 6.05 -13.90
CA GLN A 138 -7.75 6.72 -12.61
C GLN A 138 -6.27 6.82 -12.22
N ARG A 139 -5.50 5.75 -12.45
CA ARG A 139 -4.07 5.70 -12.14
C ARG A 139 -3.23 6.58 -13.07
N ALA A 140 -3.61 6.65 -14.35
CA ALA A 140 -2.86 7.36 -15.39
C ALA A 140 -3.20 8.85 -15.48
N LEU A 141 -4.44 9.26 -15.18
CA LEU A 141 -4.86 10.65 -15.28
C LEU A 141 -3.94 11.62 -14.51
N PRO A 142 -3.50 11.35 -13.25
CA PRO A 142 -2.57 12.23 -12.53
C PRO A 142 -1.24 12.48 -13.23
N LEU A 143 -0.82 11.61 -14.15
CA LEU A 143 0.46 11.69 -14.87
C LEU A 143 0.44 12.78 -15.97
N LEU A 144 -0.72 13.02 -16.59
CA LEU A 144 -0.91 13.99 -17.67
C LEU A 144 -0.84 15.43 -17.15
N GLN A 145 -0.12 16.36 -17.77
CA GLN A 145 -0.14 17.76 -17.33
C GLN A 145 -1.48 18.45 -17.64
N TYR A 146 -1.80 19.55 -16.94
CA TYR A 146 -2.90 20.41 -17.37
C TYR A 146 -2.61 21.03 -18.74
N GLY A 147 -3.60 21.07 -19.62
CA GLY A 147 -3.43 21.38 -21.04
C GLY A 147 -2.88 20.21 -21.87
N GLY A 148 -2.50 19.10 -21.23
CA GLY A 148 -2.05 17.88 -21.92
C GLY A 148 -3.20 17.16 -22.63
N VAL A 149 -2.84 16.37 -23.63
CA VAL A 149 -3.77 15.64 -24.49
C VAL A 149 -3.96 14.20 -23.97
N LEU A 150 -5.21 13.77 -23.88
CA LEU A 150 -5.57 12.36 -23.71
C LEU A 150 -5.97 11.78 -25.07
N VAL A 151 -5.41 10.62 -25.40
CA VAL A 151 -5.93 9.69 -26.40
C VAL A 151 -6.35 8.45 -25.65
N PHE A 152 -7.65 8.16 -25.60
CA PHE A 152 -8.20 7.05 -24.82
C PHE A 152 -8.98 6.08 -25.70
N ILE A 153 -8.50 4.84 -25.78
CA ILE A 153 -9.04 3.79 -26.65
C ILE A 153 -9.69 2.73 -25.77
N VAL A 154 -11.02 2.64 -25.83
CA VAL A 154 -11.79 1.69 -25.03
C VAL A 154 -12.99 1.17 -25.82
N PRO A 155 -13.55 0.01 -25.47
CA PRO A 155 -14.83 -0.41 -26.03
C PRO A 155 -15.94 0.56 -25.63
N HIS A 156 -16.83 0.91 -26.56
CA HIS A 156 -17.87 1.92 -26.30
C HIS A 156 -18.71 1.61 -25.06
N TYR A 157 -19.03 0.32 -24.82
CA TYR A 157 -19.86 -0.13 -23.69
C TYR A 157 -19.25 0.11 -22.30
N VAL A 158 -17.98 0.53 -22.21
CA VAL A 158 -17.32 0.93 -20.96
C VAL A 158 -17.76 2.34 -20.52
N LEU A 159 -18.30 3.15 -21.44
CA LEU A 159 -18.77 4.51 -21.20
C LEU A 159 -20.09 4.55 -20.42
N ASP A 160 -20.03 4.21 -19.14
CA ASP A 160 -21.14 4.38 -18.21
C ASP A 160 -21.18 5.78 -17.60
N ASP A 161 -22.16 6.02 -16.72
CA ASP A 161 -22.39 7.34 -16.11
C ASP A 161 -21.15 7.87 -15.38
N GLU A 162 -20.44 6.98 -14.69
CA GLU A 162 -19.26 7.29 -13.90
C GLU A 162 -18.09 7.73 -14.78
N LEU A 163 -17.73 6.93 -15.79
CA LEU A 163 -16.62 7.28 -16.68
C LEU A 163 -16.94 8.52 -17.53
N CYS A 164 -18.19 8.65 -18.00
CA CYS A 164 -18.62 9.85 -18.73
C CYS A 164 -18.54 11.11 -17.85
N SER A 165 -18.93 10.99 -16.57
CA SER A 165 -18.81 12.08 -15.59
C SER A 165 -17.34 12.47 -15.39
N TRP A 166 -16.44 11.51 -15.22
CA TRP A 166 -15.00 11.78 -15.08
C TRP A 166 -14.44 12.49 -16.32
N LEU A 167 -14.70 11.96 -17.52
CA LEU A 167 -14.22 12.56 -18.76
C LEU A 167 -14.66 14.03 -18.88
N CYS A 168 -15.95 14.30 -18.68
CA CYS A 168 -16.52 15.65 -18.79
C CYS A 168 -16.04 16.62 -17.69
N ASN A 169 -15.61 16.11 -16.53
CA ASN A 169 -15.08 16.93 -15.44
C ASN A 169 -13.57 17.15 -15.53
N HIS A 170 -12.84 16.28 -16.24
CA HIS A 170 -11.39 16.34 -16.33
C HIS A 170 -10.88 16.93 -17.65
N PHE A 171 -11.71 16.93 -18.70
CA PHE A 171 -11.32 17.30 -20.05
C PHE A 171 -12.28 18.28 -20.71
N THR A 172 -11.72 19.16 -21.54
CA THR A 172 -12.44 19.97 -22.52
C THR A 172 -12.12 19.47 -23.94
N GLU A 173 -12.78 20.04 -24.95
CA GLU A 173 -12.60 19.68 -26.36
C GLU A 173 -12.76 18.17 -26.59
N LEU A 174 -13.72 17.54 -25.89
CA LEU A 174 -13.94 16.11 -25.96
C LEU A 174 -14.51 15.72 -27.33
N ARG A 175 -13.82 14.82 -28.04
CA ARG A 175 -14.30 14.22 -29.29
C ARG A 175 -14.19 12.71 -29.20
N ILE A 176 -15.17 12.01 -29.77
CA ILE A 176 -15.29 10.56 -29.74
C ILE A 176 -15.57 10.05 -31.15
N TYR A 177 -14.83 9.03 -31.55
CA TYR A 177 -14.96 8.37 -32.84
C TYR A 177 -14.90 6.85 -32.69
N ASN A 178 -15.58 6.11 -33.56
CA ASN A 178 -15.36 4.68 -33.68
C ASN A 178 -13.97 4.42 -34.26
N ALA A 179 -13.27 3.43 -33.69
CA ALA A 179 -12.06 2.88 -34.27
C ALA A 179 -12.37 2.29 -35.66
N ALA A 180 -11.34 2.21 -36.51
CA ALA A 180 -11.47 1.69 -37.86
C ALA A 180 -11.77 0.18 -37.87
N ASP A 181 -11.19 -0.58 -36.94
CA ASP A 181 -11.50 -1.98 -36.74
C ASP A 181 -12.77 -2.18 -35.87
N PRO A 182 -13.87 -2.72 -36.41
CA PRO A 182 -15.09 -2.94 -35.65
C PRO A 182 -15.01 -4.13 -34.67
N THR A 183 -13.97 -4.97 -34.74
CA THR A 183 -13.87 -6.25 -34.01
C THR A 183 -14.08 -6.10 -32.51
N PHE A 184 -13.47 -5.08 -31.92
CA PHE A 184 -13.51 -4.83 -30.47
C PHE A 184 -14.51 -3.74 -30.06
N LYS A 185 -15.27 -3.21 -31.04
CA LYS A 185 -16.21 -2.10 -30.86
C LYS A 185 -15.56 -0.91 -30.11
N GLN A 186 -14.30 -0.66 -30.44
CA GLN A 186 -13.50 0.38 -29.81
C GLN A 186 -13.94 1.76 -30.28
N VAL A 187 -13.84 2.71 -29.37
CA VAL A 187 -13.90 4.14 -29.65
C VAL A 187 -12.58 4.78 -29.26
N VAL A 188 -12.18 5.79 -30.02
CA VAL A 188 -11.06 6.68 -29.71
C VAL A 188 -11.63 7.99 -29.19
N ILE A 189 -11.23 8.36 -27.98
CA ILE A 189 -11.65 9.58 -27.31
C ILE A 189 -10.45 10.51 -27.17
N PHE A 190 -10.62 11.75 -27.61
CA PHE A 190 -9.65 12.82 -27.47
C PHE A 190 -10.14 13.84 -26.47
N GLY A 191 -9.23 14.43 -25.69
CA GLY A 191 -9.57 15.54 -24.79
C GLY A 191 -8.35 16.30 -24.29
N ILE A 192 -8.55 17.57 -23.92
CA ILE A 192 -7.52 18.42 -23.30
C ILE A 192 -7.77 18.51 -21.80
N ARG A 193 -6.78 18.13 -20.99
CA ARG A 193 -6.92 18.11 -19.53
C ARG A 193 -7.11 19.52 -18.98
N ILE A 194 -8.14 19.73 -18.17
CA ILE A 194 -8.46 21.03 -17.56
C ILE A 194 -8.38 20.99 -16.03
N ARG A 195 -8.25 22.17 -15.41
CA ARG A 195 -8.47 22.32 -13.97
C ARG A 195 -9.97 22.47 -13.73
N ARG A 196 -10.43 22.11 -12.53
CA ARG A 196 -11.84 22.19 -12.16
C ARG A 196 -12.46 23.59 -12.31
N GLN A 197 -11.65 24.63 -12.11
CA GLN A 197 -12.06 26.03 -12.26
C GLN A 197 -12.26 26.45 -13.74
N ASP A 198 -11.67 25.72 -14.68
CA ASP A 198 -11.71 26.01 -16.12
C ASP A 198 -12.82 25.21 -16.83
N LEU A 199 -13.76 24.62 -16.07
CA LEU A 199 -14.86 23.85 -16.64
C LEU A 199 -15.72 24.73 -17.57
N ALA A 200 -16.09 24.14 -18.70
CA ALA A 200 -17.03 24.73 -19.64
C ALA A 200 -18.41 24.99 -18.99
N ARG A 201 -19.27 25.74 -19.68
CA ARG A 201 -20.61 26.09 -19.17
C ARG A 201 -21.39 24.80 -18.84
N PRO A 202 -22.17 24.76 -17.74
CA PRO A 202 -22.88 23.56 -17.31
C PRO A 202 -23.76 22.90 -18.39
N GLN A 203 -24.30 23.69 -19.32
CA GLN A 203 -25.13 23.18 -20.43
C GLN A 203 -24.33 22.40 -21.49
N GLU A 204 -23.13 22.87 -21.86
CA GLU A 204 -22.26 22.21 -22.83
C GLU A 204 -21.76 20.87 -22.28
N VAL A 205 -21.33 20.87 -21.02
CA VAL A 205 -20.92 19.67 -20.28
C VAL A 205 -22.06 18.64 -20.24
N LYS A 206 -23.30 19.09 -20.01
CA LYS A 206 -24.48 18.21 -20.00
C LYS A 206 -24.74 17.59 -21.39
N TYR A 207 -24.60 18.36 -22.47
CA TYR A 207 -24.78 17.85 -23.83
C TYR A 207 -23.72 16.81 -24.20
N VAL A 208 -22.44 17.10 -23.94
CA VAL A 208 -21.34 16.17 -24.20
C VAL A 208 -21.49 14.89 -23.40
N ARG A 209 -21.82 14.99 -22.11
CA ARG A 209 -22.07 13.81 -21.26
C ARG A 209 -23.21 12.95 -21.79
N ALA A 210 -24.34 13.56 -22.17
CA ALA A 210 -25.47 12.83 -22.73
C ALA A 210 -25.11 12.10 -24.04
N ARG A 211 -24.30 12.73 -24.90
CA ARG A 211 -23.79 12.11 -26.14
C ARG A 211 -22.89 10.91 -25.84
N LEU A 212 -21.94 11.03 -24.90
CA LEU A 212 -21.06 9.93 -24.50
C LEU A 212 -21.84 8.76 -23.91
N GLN A 213 -22.82 9.03 -23.05
CA GLN A 213 -23.70 8.01 -22.46
C GLN A 213 -24.54 7.29 -23.52
N ALA A 214 -25.07 8.02 -24.52
CA ALA A 214 -25.82 7.42 -25.62
C ALA A 214 -24.95 6.47 -26.46
N ILE A 215 -23.69 6.85 -26.69
CA ILE A 215 -22.71 6.00 -27.37
C ILE A 215 -22.36 4.77 -26.51
N GLY A 216 -22.16 4.98 -25.20
CA GLY A 216 -21.91 3.90 -24.26
C GLY A 216 -23.03 2.87 -24.20
N ALA A 217 -24.28 3.34 -24.18
CA ALA A 217 -25.48 2.51 -24.22
C ALA A 217 -25.74 1.85 -25.59
N GLY A 218 -25.00 2.24 -26.64
CA GLY A 218 -25.23 1.77 -28.01
C GLY A 218 -26.50 2.32 -28.67
N THR A 219 -27.11 3.35 -28.09
CA THR A 219 -28.30 4.01 -28.66
C THR A 219 -27.93 5.04 -29.73
N LEU A 220 -26.68 5.53 -29.69
CA LEU A 220 -26.06 6.38 -30.70
C LEU A 220 -24.75 5.74 -31.16
N ASN A 221 -24.44 5.76 -32.44
CA ASN A 221 -23.13 5.37 -32.93
C ASN A 221 -22.21 6.60 -33.00
N ALA A 222 -20.96 6.45 -32.56
CA ALA A 222 -19.95 7.46 -32.83
C ALA A 222 -19.69 7.56 -34.33
N GLU A 223 -19.24 8.73 -34.78
CA GLU A 223 -18.77 8.90 -36.15
C GLU A 223 -17.49 8.05 -36.36
N VAL A 224 -17.24 7.60 -37.57
CA VAL A 224 -16.00 6.88 -37.89
C VAL A 224 -14.83 7.84 -37.78
N LEU A 225 -13.71 7.39 -37.21
CA LEU A 225 -12.50 8.18 -37.13
C LEU A 225 -12.07 8.62 -38.55
N PRO A 226 -11.98 9.93 -38.83
CA PRO A 226 -11.81 10.44 -40.18
C PRO A 226 -10.40 10.16 -40.71
N GLU A 227 -10.28 10.02 -42.03
CA GLU A 227 -8.98 9.85 -42.71
C GLU A 227 -8.14 11.13 -42.69
N SER A 228 -8.81 12.28 -42.78
CA SER A 228 -8.21 13.60 -42.68
C SER A 228 -8.81 14.37 -41.51
N TRP A 229 -7.96 14.89 -40.63
CA TRP A 229 -8.42 15.68 -39.49
C TRP A 229 -8.85 17.08 -39.94
N SER A 230 -10.15 17.38 -39.80
CA SER A 230 -10.75 18.65 -40.25
C SER A 230 -10.84 19.72 -39.16
N TRP A 231 -10.52 19.37 -37.92
CA TRP A 231 -10.58 20.27 -36.76
C TRP A 231 -9.21 20.85 -36.45
N GLU A 232 -9.15 21.79 -35.52
CA GLU A 232 -7.87 22.17 -34.93
C GLU A 232 -7.24 20.94 -34.25
N PRO A 233 -5.97 20.59 -34.57
CA PRO A 233 -5.31 19.45 -33.96
C PRO A 233 -5.06 19.64 -32.47
N TYR A 234 -5.10 18.55 -31.71
CA TYR A 234 -4.73 18.52 -30.30
C TYR A 234 -3.23 18.68 -30.15
N ARG A 235 -2.82 19.85 -29.65
CA ARG A 235 -1.41 20.18 -29.48
C ARG A 235 -0.83 19.51 -28.23
N VAL A 236 0.18 18.67 -28.42
CA VAL A 236 0.96 18.07 -27.33
C VAL A 236 1.90 19.13 -26.76
N LEU A 237 1.68 19.53 -25.51
CA LEU A 237 2.49 20.56 -24.85
C LEU A 237 3.88 20.05 -24.48
N SER A 238 4.87 20.94 -24.53
CA SER A 238 6.21 20.65 -24.01
C SER A 238 6.18 20.36 -22.51
N SER A 239 7.11 19.55 -22.04
CA SER A 239 7.26 19.31 -20.60
C SER A 239 7.84 20.53 -19.91
N THR A 240 7.18 20.95 -18.84
CA THR A 240 7.56 22.12 -18.03
C THR A 240 8.18 21.73 -16.69
N SER A 241 7.90 20.53 -16.21
CA SER A 241 8.39 19.97 -14.94
C SER A 241 9.61 19.06 -15.13
N GLU A 242 10.39 18.86 -14.08
CA GLU A 242 11.38 17.78 -14.03
C GLU A 242 10.72 16.43 -13.79
N LEU A 243 11.31 15.37 -14.33
CA LEU A 243 10.85 14.00 -14.12
C LEU A 243 11.65 13.36 -12.97
N GLU A 244 11.23 13.64 -11.74
CA GLU A 244 11.86 13.12 -10.52
C GLU A 244 11.71 11.60 -10.36
N HIS A 245 10.52 11.07 -10.67
CA HIS A 245 10.17 9.68 -10.41
C HIS A 245 9.71 8.99 -11.70
N PHE A 246 10.36 7.87 -12.03
CA PHE A 246 9.93 6.92 -13.05
C PHE A 246 10.57 5.56 -12.79
N TYR A 247 10.05 4.83 -11.79
CA TYR A 247 10.59 3.54 -11.39
C TYR A 247 9.50 2.63 -10.80
N ARG A 248 9.81 1.35 -10.72
CA ARG A 248 8.99 0.33 -10.06
C ARG A 248 9.21 0.39 -8.55
N ILE A 249 8.14 0.28 -7.76
CA ILE A 249 8.21 0.34 -6.29
C ILE A 249 8.79 -0.96 -5.75
N SER A 250 8.29 -2.11 -6.21
CA SER A 250 8.88 -3.38 -5.83
C SER A 250 10.24 -3.63 -6.52
N LEU A 251 11.11 -4.35 -5.82
CA LEU A 251 12.42 -4.72 -6.32
C LEU A 251 12.31 -5.95 -7.21
N GLU A 252 12.88 -5.89 -8.42
CA GLU A 252 12.99 -7.05 -9.29
C GLU A 252 14.06 -7.99 -8.72
N PRO A 253 13.74 -9.26 -8.37
CA PRO A 253 14.68 -10.16 -7.70
C PRO A 253 15.99 -10.36 -8.45
N GLU A 254 15.94 -10.45 -9.78
CA GLU A 254 17.09 -10.62 -10.64
C GLU A 254 17.99 -9.37 -10.62
N GLN A 255 17.39 -8.19 -10.72
CA GLN A 255 18.11 -6.91 -10.67
C GLN A 255 18.72 -6.70 -9.28
N LEU A 256 17.97 -6.96 -8.21
CA LEU A 256 18.46 -6.87 -6.84
C LEU A 256 19.61 -7.86 -6.61
N SER A 257 19.49 -9.09 -7.10
CA SER A 257 20.57 -10.08 -7.01
C SER A 257 21.84 -9.61 -7.71
N ALA A 258 21.71 -9.00 -8.89
CA ALA A 258 22.84 -8.44 -9.63
C ALA A 258 23.49 -7.28 -8.86
N GLU A 259 22.70 -6.35 -8.33
CA GLU A 259 23.21 -5.21 -7.56
C GLU A 259 23.84 -5.62 -6.23
N VAL A 260 23.24 -6.56 -5.49
CA VAL A 260 23.83 -7.09 -4.26
C VAL A 260 25.19 -7.75 -4.54
N LYS A 261 25.32 -8.49 -5.65
CA LYS A 261 26.60 -9.10 -6.06
C LYS A 261 27.63 -8.05 -6.47
N GLN A 262 27.19 -6.98 -7.13
CA GLN A 262 28.04 -5.89 -7.59
C GLN A 262 28.55 -5.03 -6.41
N LEU A 263 27.63 -4.55 -5.57
CA LEU A 263 27.94 -3.65 -4.46
C LEU A 263 28.61 -4.38 -3.30
N ARG A 264 28.31 -5.69 -3.12
CA ARG A 264 28.78 -6.56 -2.02
C ARG A 264 28.47 -6.09 -0.61
N GLY A 265 28.06 -4.84 -0.39
CA GLY A 265 27.79 -4.25 0.91
C GLY A 265 28.96 -4.43 1.88
N MET A 266 28.65 -4.60 3.16
CA MET A 266 29.65 -4.92 4.20
C MET A 266 29.93 -6.42 4.33
N TRP A 267 29.37 -7.26 3.45
CA TRP A 267 29.56 -8.71 3.51
C TRP A 267 31.04 -9.15 3.42
N PRO A 268 31.92 -8.51 2.62
CA PRO A 268 33.34 -8.84 2.61
C PRO A 268 34.03 -8.63 3.96
N ASP A 269 33.61 -7.62 4.72
CA ASP A 269 34.17 -7.24 6.02
C ASP A 269 33.30 -7.73 7.19
N PHE A 270 32.39 -8.69 6.93
CA PHE A 270 31.44 -9.15 7.93
C PHE A 270 32.14 -9.61 9.22
N THR A 271 33.22 -10.39 9.11
CA THR A 271 33.99 -10.84 10.26
C THR A 271 34.73 -9.71 10.97
N LEU A 272 35.16 -8.67 10.25
CA LEU A 272 35.82 -7.52 10.86
C LEU A 272 34.84 -6.72 11.75
N HIS A 273 33.60 -6.53 11.29
CA HIS A 273 32.61 -5.71 11.99
C HIS A 273 31.76 -6.50 12.99
N PHE A 274 31.44 -7.75 12.69
CA PHE A 274 30.53 -8.59 13.46
C PHE A 274 31.20 -9.81 14.09
N GLY A 275 32.46 -10.09 13.73
CA GLY A 275 33.27 -11.11 14.39
C GLY A 275 33.77 -10.66 15.75
N GLN A 276 32.87 -10.40 16.70
CA GLN A 276 33.23 -10.31 18.12
C GLN A 276 33.36 -11.72 18.71
N THR A 277 34.30 -12.51 18.20
CA THR A 277 34.75 -13.72 18.88
C THR A 277 35.93 -13.36 19.78
N GLY A 278 35.67 -13.30 21.09
CA GLY A 278 36.73 -13.51 22.09
C GLY A 278 37.38 -12.28 22.72
N VAL A 279 36.71 -11.12 22.78
CA VAL A 279 37.11 -10.13 23.81
C VAL A 279 36.69 -10.71 25.15
N GLN A 280 37.60 -11.45 25.79
CA GLN A 280 37.49 -11.74 27.21
C GLN A 280 37.22 -10.41 27.92
N PRO A 281 36.07 -10.24 28.61
CA PRO A 281 35.80 -9.01 29.32
C PRO A 281 36.96 -8.78 30.29
N ARG A 282 37.70 -7.67 30.10
CA ARG A 282 38.76 -7.33 31.05
C ARG A 282 38.09 -7.05 32.40
N PRO A 283 38.52 -7.69 33.49
CA PRO A 283 37.96 -7.41 34.79
C PRO A 283 38.17 -5.92 35.10
N PRO A 284 37.18 -5.24 35.70
CA PRO A 284 37.33 -3.84 36.06
C PRO A 284 38.50 -3.69 37.04
N VAL A 285 39.25 -2.59 36.91
CA VAL A 285 40.46 -2.30 37.73
C VAL A 285 40.13 -2.26 39.23
N ARG A 286 38.85 -2.01 39.58
CA ARG A 286 38.33 -2.04 40.94
C ARG A 286 37.05 -2.86 40.98
N GLU A 287 36.86 -3.61 42.06
CA GLU A 287 35.64 -4.38 42.29
C GLU A 287 34.41 -3.46 42.22
N LEU A 288 33.37 -3.92 41.50
CA LEU A 288 32.11 -3.19 41.40
C LEU A 288 31.43 -3.18 42.76
N SER A 289 31.06 -1.99 43.24
CA SER A 289 30.23 -1.86 44.41
C SER A 289 28.85 -2.49 44.17
N ARG A 290 28.13 -2.78 45.26
CA ARG A 290 26.74 -3.24 45.19
C ARG A 290 25.83 -2.31 44.39
N TRP A 291 26.10 -1.00 44.42
CA TRP A 291 25.36 -0.01 43.65
C TRP A 291 25.59 -0.15 42.14
N HIS A 292 26.84 -0.35 41.71
CA HIS A 292 27.15 -0.58 40.29
C HIS A 292 26.48 -1.85 39.76
N LEU A 293 26.48 -2.92 40.55
CA LEU A 293 25.80 -4.17 40.19
C LEU A 293 24.29 -3.99 40.09
N ALA A 294 23.67 -3.27 41.03
CA ALA A 294 22.24 -2.98 40.99
C ALA A 294 21.86 -2.12 39.78
N LEU A 295 22.65 -1.09 39.46
CA LEU A 295 22.44 -0.22 38.29
C LEU A 295 22.59 -0.98 36.97
N ALA A 296 23.64 -1.80 36.84
CA ALA A 296 23.90 -2.57 35.64
C ALA A 296 22.88 -3.70 35.43
N LEU A 297 22.38 -4.30 36.53
CA LEU A 297 21.24 -5.20 36.49
C LEU A 297 19.99 -4.46 36.00
N ALA A 298 19.62 -3.34 36.62
CA ALA A 298 18.45 -2.53 36.25
C ALA A 298 18.48 -2.03 34.79
N ALA A 299 19.66 -1.66 34.30
CA ALA A 299 19.87 -1.24 32.91
C ALA A 299 19.85 -2.40 31.90
N GLY A 300 19.64 -3.65 32.34
CA GLY A 300 19.64 -4.84 31.49
C GLY A 300 21.02 -5.30 31.01
N ALA A 301 22.09 -4.62 31.45
CA ALA A 301 23.47 -4.95 31.08
C ALA A 301 23.99 -6.22 31.78
N ILE A 302 23.36 -6.63 32.88
CA ILE A 302 23.65 -7.88 33.58
C ILE A 302 22.37 -8.72 33.60
N SER A 303 22.47 -9.96 33.14
CA SER A 303 21.41 -10.97 33.23
C SER A 303 22.03 -12.31 33.66
N GLY A 304 21.34 -13.08 34.48
CA GLY A 304 21.88 -14.38 34.91
C GLY A 304 21.24 -14.98 36.16
N VAL A 305 21.79 -16.13 36.56
CA VAL A 305 21.34 -16.90 37.72
C VAL A 305 22.01 -16.38 38.98
N VAL A 306 21.22 -16.05 40.01
CA VAL A 306 21.68 -15.63 41.33
C VAL A 306 21.19 -16.63 42.36
N THR A 307 22.11 -17.13 43.18
CA THR A 307 21.81 -18.02 44.29
C THR A 307 22.00 -17.28 45.61
N SER A 308 20.95 -17.19 46.42
CA SER A 308 21.02 -16.61 47.76
C SER A 308 21.75 -17.56 48.71
N LYS A 309 22.26 -17.02 49.83
CA LYS A 309 22.83 -17.83 50.92
C LYS A 309 21.84 -18.82 51.55
N SER A 310 20.54 -18.56 51.39
CA SER A 310 19.46 -19.44 51.88
C SER A 310 19.08 -20.52 50.86
N GLY A 311 19.82 -20.67 49.76
CA GLY A 311 19.57 -21.66 48.71
C GLY A 311 18.51 -21.25 47.68
N ARG A 312 17.98 -20.02 47.74
CA ARG A 312 17.01 -19.52 46.76
C ARG A 312 17.72 -19.24 45.44
N VAL A 313 17.19 -19.74 44.33
CA VAL A 313 17.76 -19.56 42.99
C VAL A 313 16.83 -18.72 42.14
N LEU A 314 17.30 -17.56 41.68
CA LEU A 314 16.54 -16.64 40.84
C LEU A 314 17.28 -16.41 39.51
N VAL A 315 16.59 -16.44 38.39
CA VAL A 315 17.11 -15.95 37.11
C VAL A 315 16.64 -14.51 36.92
N LEU A 316 17.59 -13.58 36.87
CA LEU A 316 17.32 -12.16 36.83
C LEU A 316 17.53 -11.60 35.42
N LYS A 317 16.61 -10.74 35.00
CA LYS A 317 16.76 -9.84 33.86
C LYS A 317 16.21 -8.48 34.27
N GLY A 318 17.06 -7.45 34.24
CA GLY A 318 16.58 -6.10 34.42
C GLY A 318 16.20 -5.45 33.09
N ASP A 319 15.36 -4.46 33.23
CA ASP A 319 14.77 -3.66 32.16
C ASP A 319 14.55 -2.25 32.70
N THR A 320 14.59 -1.26 31.83
CA THR A 320 14.31 0.13 32.20
C THR A 320 13.38 0.71 31.18
N TYR A 321 12.16 1.06 31.60
CA TYR A 321 11.22 1.76 30.74
C TYR A 321 11.17 3.25 31.10
N LYS A 322 10.82 4.04 30.09
CA LYS A 322 10.70 5.49 30.20
C LYS A 322 9.25 5.82 30.52
N ASP A 323 9.01 6.34 31.72
CA ASP A 323 7.74 6.85 32.19
C ASP A 323 7.70 8.39 32.00
N LYS A 324 6.50 8.98 31.88
CA LYS A 324 6.33 10.43 31.73
C LYS A 324 5.45 10.96 32.87
N VAL A 325 6.06 11.71 33.78
CA VAL A 325 5.31 12.36 34.86
C VAL A 325 4.85 13.73 34.37
N ARG A 326 3.53 13.94 34.38
CA ARG A 326 2.91 15.22 33.99
C ARG A 326 2.57 16.03 35.25
N LYS A 327 3.10 17.25 35.33
CA LYS A 327 2.72 18.23 36.35
C LYS A 327 2.08 19.42 35.66
N THR A 328 0.88 19.78 36.07
CA THR A 328 0.19 20.99 35.58
C THR A 328 0.25 22.04 36.68
N GLU A 329 0.80 23.21 36.34
CA GLU A 329 0.78 24.39 37.20
C GLU A 329 -0.12 25.45 36.56
N PHE A 330 -1.02 26.03 37.35
CA PHE A 330 -1.89 27.13 36.93
C PHE A 330 -1.37 28.43 37.54
N THR A 331 -1.05 29.39 36.68
CA THR A 331 -0.64 30.74 37.10
C THR A 331 -1.65 31.75 36.59
N GLU A 332 -2.28 32.47 37.53
CA GLU A 332 -3.24 33.54 37.25
C GLU A 332 -2.50 34.89 37.36
N ASP A 333 -2.60 35.71 36.31
CA ASP A 333 -2.01 37.05 36.30
C ASP A 333 -2.96 38.09 36.95
N GLN A 334 -2.47 39.33 37.15
CA GLN A 334 -3.24 40.40 37.79
C GLN A 334 -4.44 40.89 36.96
N ASP A 335 -4.52 40.48 35.68
CA ASP A 335 -5.59 40.81 34.76
C ASP A 335 -6.64 39.68 34.64
N GLY A 336 -6.50 38.60 35.42
CA GLY A 336 -7.43 37.48 35.49
C GLY A 336 -7.27 36.45 34.37
N ASN A 337 -6.15 36.46 33.62
CA ASN A 337 -5.86 35.43 32.66
C ASN A 337 -5.17 34.24 33.35
N VAL A 338 -5.77 33.06 33.22
CA VAL A 338 -5.21 31.81 33.73
C VAL A 338 -4.34 31.17 32.65
N SER A 339 -3.05 31.03 32.93
CA SER A 339 -2.10 30.31 32.10
C SER A 339 -1.86 28.90 32.66
N GLU A 340 -2.05 27.88 31.81
CA GLU A 340 -1.78 26.47 32.15
C GLU A 340 -0.39 26.09 31.64
N VAL A 341 0.57 25.84 32.54
CA VAL A 341 1.90 25.32 32.19
C VAL A 341 1.93 23.83 32.48
N ARG A 342 2.07 23.02 31.42
CA ARG A 342 2.21 21.56 31.49
C ARG A 342 3.69 21.19 31.42
N ILE A 343 4.26 20.71 32.52
CA ILE A 343 5.62 20.21 32.59
C ILE A 343 5.59 18.69 32.44
N LEU A 344 6.20 18.19 31.36
CA LEU A 344 6.40 16.77 31.12
C LEU A 344 7.82 16.40 31.53
N THR A 345 7.96 15.56 32.56
CA THR A 345 9.27 15.08 33.03
C THR A 345 9.43 13.60 32.69
N ASP A 346 10.44 13.29 31.89
CA ASP A 346 10.82 11.92 31.61
C ASP A 346 11.45 11.27 32.86
N ARG A 347 10.88 10.17 33.32
CA ARG A 347 11.32 9.39 34.47
C ARG A 347 11.70 7.99 34.02
N PHE A 348 12.96 7.60 34.20
CA PHE A 348 13.39 6.24 33.92
C PHE A 348 13.11 5.34 35.13
N VAL A 349 12.27 4.33 34.96
CA VAL A 349 11.84 3.43 36.03
C VAL A 349 12.51 2.06 35.82
N PRO A 350 13.43 1.65 36.70
CA PRO A 350 14.06 0.35 36.62
C PRO A 350 13.12 -0.74 37.11
N ILE A 351 12.97 -1.80 36.31
CA ILE A 351 12.26 -3.02 36.65
C ILE A 351 13.27 -4.18 36.65
N ILE A 352 13.23 -5.02 37.68
CA ILE A 352 13.95 -6.29 37.66
C ILE A 352 12.92 -7.42 37.66
N ARG A 353 12.93 -8.25 36.62
CA ARG A 353 12.17 -9.49 36.58
C ARG A 353 13.03 -10.64 37.09
N ALA A 354 12.49 -11.40 38.01
CA ALA A 354 13.16 -12.52 38.67
C ALA A 354 12.33 -13.79 38.52
N TRP A 355 12.83 -14.76 37.77
CA TRP A 355 12.21 -16.08 37.66
C TRP A 355 12.69 -16.97 38.80
N ASP A 356 11.79 -17.42 39.67
CA ASP A 356 12.16 -18.28 40.80
C ASP A 356 12.34 -19.72 40.34
N MET A 357 13.58 -20.19 40.37
CA MET A 357 13.98 -21.54 40.00
C MET A 357 14.42 -22.37 41.22
N THR A 358 14.05 -21.93 42.42
CA THR A 358 14.41 -22.64 43.66
C THR A 358 13.74 -24.02 43.68
N PRO A 359 14.50 -25.13 43.71
CA PRO A 359 13.92 -26.47 43.70
C PRO A 359 13.02 -26.71 44.92
N GLY A 360 11.79 -27.17 44.70
CA GLY A 360 10.83 -27.49 45.77
C GLY A 360 10.17 -26.27 46.43
N SER A 361 10.39 -25.06 45.89
CA SER A 361 9.71 -23.84 46.35
C SER A 361 8.26 -23.80 45.86
N ALA A 362 7.35 -23.29 46.69
CA ALA A 362 5.97 -23.02 46.30
C ALA A 362 5.85 -22.01 45.14
N ASN A 363 6.90 -21.20 44.91
CA ASN A 363 6.98 -20.23 43.83
C ASN A 363 7.85 -20.71 42.66
N GLN A 364 8.29 -21.98 42.64
CA GLN A 364 9.10 -22.51 41.56
C GLN A 364 8.38 -22.34 40.22
N GLY A 365 9.04 -21.72 39.26
CA GLY A 365 8.50 -21.41 37.94
C GLY A 365 7.81 -20.03 37.84
N ARG A 366 7.61 -19.29 38.93
CA ARG A 366 6.94 -17.98 38.91
C ARG A 366 7.90 -16.82 38.63
N VAL A 367 7.41 -15.80 37.93
CA VAL A 367 8.14 -14.55 37.68
C VAL A 367 7.71 -13.52 38.72
N ILE A 368 8.69 -12.88 39.35
CA ILE A 368 8.54 -11.86 40.38
C ILE A 368 9.07 -10.55 39.82
N THR A 369 8.32 -9.48 39.99
CA THR A 369 8.72 -8.14 39.54
C THR A 369 9.20 -7.34 40.75
N ILE A 370 10.42 -6.80 40.68
CA ILE A 370 11.03 -5.95 41.72
C ILE A 370 11.15 -4.54 41.14
N THR A 371 10.42 -3.58 41.71
CA THR A 371 10.41 -2.17 41.29
C THR A 371 10.79 -1.26 42.45
N SER A 372 11.28 -0.05 42.14
CA SER A 372 11.70 0.94 43.15
C SER A 372 10.57 1.86 43.65
N SER A 373 9.32 1.57 43.29
CA SER A 373 8.16 2.40 43.65
C SER A 373 7.85 2.26 45.14
N ALA A 374 7.95 3.36 45.90
CA ALA A 374 7.62 3.41 47.32
C ALA A 374 6.09 3.48 47.60
N ASP A 375 5.24 3.24 46.60
CA ASP A 375 3.81 3.06 46.81
C ASP A 375 3.55 1.63 47.27
N ARG A 376 3.71 1.42 48.59
CA ARG A 376 3.00 0.33 49.27
C ARG A 376 1.54 0.75 49.39
N GLN A 377 0.74 0.47 48.37
CA GLN A 377 -0.58 -0.08 48.69
C GLN A 377 -0.33 -1.54 49.08
N PRO A 378 -0.79 -2.01 50.25
CA PRO A 378 -0.84 -3.44 50.48
C PRO A 378 -1.69 -4.03 49.34
N GLU A 379 -1.15 -5.00 48.61
CA GLU A 379 -2.00 -5.94 47.91
C GLU A 379 -2.97 -6.46 48.97
N THR A 380 -4.22 -6.02 48.89
CA THR A 380 -5.30 -6.74 49.56
C THR A 380 -5.16 -8.18 49.10
N ASP A 381 -5.04 -9.09 50.06
CA ASP A 381 -5.33 -10.51 49.88
C ASP A 381 -6.72 -10.60 49.24
N GLU A 382 -6.78 -10.54 47.92
CA GLU A 382 -7.90 -11.08 47.20
C GLU A 382 -7.82 -12.58 47.47
N PRO A 383 -8.84 -13.16 48.14
CA PRO A 383 -8.88 -14.59 48.31
C PRO A 383 -8.74 -15.20 46.92
N ILE A 384 -7.76 -16.10 46.77
CA ILE A 384 -7.73 -17.05 45.65
C ILE A 384 -9.14 -17.60 45.57
N ALA A 385 -9.86 -17.18 44.53
CA ALA A 385 -11.18 -17.71 44.23
C ALA A 385 -11.04 -19.24 44.31
N PRO A 386 -11.94 -19.92 45.04
CA PRO A 386 -11.84 -21.37 45.22
C PRO A 386 -11.65 -21.95 43.83
N ALA A 387 -10.62 -22.79 43.66
CA ALA A 387 -10.22 -23.40 42.40
C ALA A 387 -11.43 -23.51 41.49
N VAL A 388 -11.58 -22.53 40.59
CA VAL A 388 -12.69 -22.53 39.66
C VAL A 388 -12.39 -23.74 38.83
N SER A 389 -13.23 -24.74 39.07
CA SER A 389 -13.30 -25.98 38.35
C SER A 389 -12.86 -25.73 36.93
N ASP A 390 -11.83 -26.46 36.54
CA ASP A 390 -11.37 -26.73 35.19
C ASP A 390 -12.52 -26.61 34.18
N THR A 391 -12.82 -25.37 33.79
CA THR A 391 -13.66 -25.05 32.65
C THR A 391 -12.63 -24.67 31.63
N THR A 392 -11.97 -25.73 31.15
CA THR A 392 -11.33 -25.77 29.84
C THR A 392 -12.03 -24.79 28.92
N SER A 393 -11.46 -23.60 28.74
CA SER A 393 -11.89 -22.66 27.71
C SER A 393 -11.64 -23.42 26.42
N ARG A 394 -12.71 -23.96 25.86
CA ARG A 394 -12.65 -24.93 24.78
C ARG A 394 -12.10 -24.20 23.56
N VAL A 395 -10.80 -24.33 23.33
CA VAL A 395 -10.16 -23.86 22.09
C VAL A 395 -10.88 -24.59 20.96
N THR A 396 -11.55 -23.83 20.11
CA THR A 396 -12.44 -24.37 19.07
C THR A 396 -11.69 -24.73 17.80
N PHE A 397 -10.51 -24.17 17.58
CA PHE A 397 -9.63 -24.42 16.43
C PHE A 397 -8.16 -24.06 16.77
N GLU A 398 -7.22 -24.57 15.98
CA GLU A 398 -5.78 -24.28 16.16
C GLU A 398 -5.43 -22.84 15.78
N ALA A 399 -4.49 -22.24 16.52
CA ALA A 399 -4.10 -20.84 16.35
C ALA A 399 -3.17 -20.57 15.15
N GLY A 400 -2.50 -21.61 14.63
CA GLY A 400 -1.46 -21.43 13.63
C GLY A 400 -0.33 -20.48 14.08
N GLN A 401 0.34 -19.85 13.11
CA GLN A 401 1.32 -18.81 13.35
C GLN A 401 0.61 -17.47 13.63
N LEU A 402 0.89 -16.87 14.79
CA LEU A 402 0.39 -15.54 15.13
C LEU A 402 1.25 -14.47 14.47
N VAL A 403 0.60 -13.54 13.76
CA VAL A 403 1.26 -12.38 13.14
C VAL A 403 0.49 -11.10 13.46
N LEU A 404 1.20 -10.00 13.62
CA LEU A 404 0.65 -8.67 13.90
C LEU A 404 1.01 -7.74 12.75
N THR A 405 0.10 -6.86 12.32
CA THR A 405 0.48 -5.74 11.47
C THR A 405 1.40 -4.79 12.22
N GLN A 406 2.14 -3.96 11.50
CA GLN A 406 3.06 -3.00 12.10
C GLN A 406 2.34 -2.05 13.08
N SER A 407 1.12 -1.64 12.74
CA SER A 407 0.28 -0.75 13.55
C SER A 407 -0.15 -1.42 14.86
N VAL A 408 -0.65 -2.67 14.80
CA VAL A 408 -0.99 -3.44 16.01
C VAL A 408 0.25 -3.75 16.85
N HIS A 409 1.36 -4.14 16.22
CA HIS A 409 2.63 -4.36 16.93
C HIS A 409 3.07 -3.11 17.69
N HIS A 410 2.95 -1.92 17.08
CA HIS A 410 3.26 -0.65 17.73
C HIS A 410 2.39 -0.41 18.97
N LEU A 411 1.07 -0.63 18.89
CA LEU A 411 0.16 -0.48 20.04
C LEU A 411 0.50 -1.44 21.19
N VAL A 412 0.86 -2.68 20.85
CA VAL A 412 1.27 -3.69 21.85
C VAL A 412 2.60 -3.33 22.50
N GLU A 413 3.58 -2.87 21.72
CA GLU A 413 4.91 -2.49 22.22
C GLU A 413 4.85 -1.28 23.17
N HIS A 414 3.93 -0.34 22.92
CA HIS A 414 3.71 0.84 23.75
C HIS A 414 2.74 0.58 24.92
N GLY A 415 2.23 -0.65 25.06
CA GLY A 415 1.32 -1.04 26.15
C GLY A 415 -0.10 -0.46 26.04
N HIS A 416 -0.47 0.05 24.87
CA HIS A 416 -1.81 0.56 24.58
C HIS A 416 -2.81 -0.55 24.23
N LEU A 417 -2.33 -1.77 23.92
CA LEU A 417 -3.18 -2.92 23.60
C LEU A 417 -2.62 -4.22 24.19
N ASP A 418 -3.45 -4.98 24.91
CA ASP A 418 -3.16 -6.37 25.30
C ASP A 418 -3.85 -7.37 24.34
N PRO A 419 -3.11 -8.01 23.43
CA PRO A 419 -3.70 -8.90 22.43
C PRO A 419 -4.17 -10.23 23.04
N SER A 420 -3.69 -10.60 24.23
CA SER A 420 -3.97 -11.92 24.84
C SER A 420 -5.45 -12.08 25.21
N THR A 421 -6.12 -10.98 25.53
CA THR A 421 -7.54 -10.97 25.88
C THR A 421 -8.41 -11.25 24.64
N TYR A 422 -8.10 -10.62 23.52
CA TYR A 422 -8.86 -10.77 22.27
C TYR A 422 -8.57 -12.10 21.56
N LEU A 423 -7.32 -12.58 21.61
CA LEU A 423 -6.96 -13.90 21.09
C LEU A 423 -7.67 -15.04 21.82
N ARG A 424 -7.78 -14.97 23.15
CA ARG A 424 -8.54 -15.96 23.93
C ARG A 424 -10.01 -16.01 23.51
N ARG A 425 -10.63 -14.84 23.31
CA ARG A 425 -12.02 -14.73 22.83
C ARG A 425 -12.16 -15.34 21.43
N HIS A 426 -11.28 -14.99 20.51
CA HIS A 426 -11.28 -15.51 19.14
C HIS A 426 -11.18 -17.05 19.12
N PHE A 427 -10.22 -17.62 19.86
CA PHE A 427 -10.04 -19.08 19.90
C PHE A 427 -11.14 -19.82 20.65
N SER A 428 -11.88 -19.16 21.54
CA SER A 428 -13.10 -19.72 22.14
C SER A 428 -14.34 -19.62 21.24
N GLY A 429 -14.23 -19.02 20.05
CA GLY A 429 -15.36 -18.80 19.14
C GLY A 429 -16.27 -17.63 19.53
N ASP A 430 -15.76 -16.69 20.33
CA ASP A 430 -16.39 -15.40 20.58
C ASP A 430 -15.90 -14.41 19.52
N TRP A 431 -16.77 -14.07 18.57
CA TRP A 431 -16.40 -13.25 17.41
C TRP A 431 -16.49 -11.73 17.63
N GLY A 432 -16.86 -11.31 18.84
CA GLY A 432 -17.01 -9.90 19.20
C GLY A 432 -18.16 -9.20 18.46
N GLU A 433 -17.92 -7.95 18.07
CA GLU A 433 -18.90 -7.00 17.55
C GLU A 433 -19.15 -7.20 16.04
N LEU A 434 -19.62 -8.38 15.67
CA LEU A 434 -20.04 -8.72 14.31
C LEU A 434 -21.57 -8.81 14.18
N PRO A 435 -22.13 -8.50 13.00
CA PRO A 435 -23.53 -8.78 12.68
C PRO A 435 -23.86 -10.28 12.85
N GLN A 436 -25.12 -10.59 13.15
CA GLN A 436 -25.60 -11.96 13.36
C GLN A 436 -25.33 -12.88 12.15
N GLU A 437 -25.34 -12.33 10.94
CA GLU A 437 -25.04 -13.04 9.69
C GLU A 437 -23.57 -13.52 9.66
N ASP A 438 -22.63 -12.66 10.04
CA ASP A 438 -21.20 -12.98 10.10
C ASP A 438 -20.87 -13.93 11.26
N TRP A 439 -21.54 -13.76 12.41
CA TRP A 439 -21.50 -14.73 13.50
C TRP A 439 -21.91 -16.12 13.01
N SER A 440 -23.01 -16.20 12.26
CA SER A 440 -23.51 -17.46 11.69
C SER A 440 -22.57 -18.01 10.63
N SER A 441 -21.88 -17.13 9.89
CA SER A 441 -20.88 -17.51 8.90
C SER A 441 -19.67 -18.18 9.56
N ASN A 442 -19.12 -17.58 10.63
CA ASN A 442 -18.00 -18.17 11.38
C ASN A 442 -18.37 -19.53 11.98
N GLN A 443 -19.59 -19.70 12.48
CA GLN A 443 -20.05 -20.99 13.01
C GLN A 443 -20.09 -22.08 11.94
N ARG A 444 -20.46 -21.74 10.69
CA ARG A 444 -20.36 -22.67 9.56
C ARG A 444 -18.92 -22.93 9.17
N ALA A 445 -18.09 -21.89 9.12
CA ALA A 445 -16.67 -21.95 8.77
C ALA A 445 -15.86 -22.86 9.71
N LEU A 446 -16.24 -22.96 10.98
CA LEU A 446 -15.66 -23.94 11.92
C LEU A 446 -15.87 -25.40 11.47
N ALA A 447 -16.98 -25.70 10.80
CA ALA A 447 -17.29 -27.05 10.30
C ALA A 447 -16.82 -27.28 8.86
N THR A 448 -16.82 -26.24 8.02
CA THR A 448 -16.51 -26.35 6.58
C THR A 448 -15.04 -26.06 6.24
N GLY A 449 -14.26 -25.50 7.18
CA GLY A 449 -12.86 -25.16 6.96
C GLY A 449 -12.65 -23.85 6.20
N GLU A 450 -13.59 -22.90 6.29
CA GLU A 450 -13.45 -21.56 5.72
C GLU A 450 -12.75 -20.61 6.69
N ARG A 451 -12.29 -19.44 6.21
CA ARG A 451 -11.62 -18.40 7.01
C ARG A 451 -12.53 -17.88 8.13
N LEU A 452 -11.93 -17.54 9.27
CA LEU A 452 -12.61 -16.98 10.44
C LEU A 452 -12.25 -15.51 10.64
N PHE A 453 -13.21 -14.74 11.14
CA PHE A 453 -13.06 -13.30 11.38
C PHE A 453 -13.67 -12.88 12.71
N SER A 454 -12.97 -12.07 13.49
CA SER A 454 -13.52 -11.38 14.67
C SER A 454 -13.28 -9.88 14.57
N SER A 455 -14.20 -9.10 15.14
CA SER A 455 -14.03 -7.66 15.38
C SER A 455 -14.24 -7.36 16.85
N TYR A 456 -13.33 -6.64 17.49
CA TYR A 456 -13.46 -6.22 18.88
C TYR A 456 -13.30 -4.72 19.00
N ASP A 457 -14.13 -4.10 19.85
CA ASP A 457 -13.92 -2.72 20.24
C ASP A 457 -12.70 -2.64 21.17
N ILE A 458 -11.82 -1.68 20.89
CA ILE A 458 -10.62 -1.37 21.67
C ILE A 458 -10.60 0.12 22.02
N ASP A 459 -9.90 0.47 23.08
CA ASP A 459 -9.60 1.86 23.45
C ASP A 459 -8.08 2.00 23.49
N ALA A 460 -7.49 2.12 22.29
CA ALA A 460 -6.04 2.13 22.10
C ALA A 460 -5.66 3.34 21.23
N GLU A 461 -5.22 4.42 21.87
CA GLU A 461 -4.93 5.71 21.23
C GLU A 461 -6.18 6.29 20.52
N ASP A 462 -6.09 6.54 19.20
CA ASP A 462 -7.20 7.01 18.35
C ASP A 462 -7.95 5.85 17.67
N GLU A 463 -7.53 4.60 17.91
CA GLU A 463 -8.09 3.41 17.28
C GLU A 463 -9.20 2.79 18.13
N THR A 464 -10.30 2.46 17.47
CA THR A 464 -11.53 1.99 18.14
C THR A 464 -11.82 0.51 17.89
N ARG A 465 -11.13 -0.13 16.94
CA ARG A 465 -11.39 -1.53 16.55
C ARG A 465 -10.13 -2.33 16.29
N LEU A 466 -10.18 -3.59 16.71
CA LEU A 466 -9.20 -4.62 16.40
C LEU A 466 -9.86 -5.75 15.60
N TRP A 467 -9.24 -6.14 14.49
CA TRP A 467 -9.65 -7.28 13.69
C TRP A 467 -8.71 -8.46 13.91
N ILE A 468 -9.28 -9.66 14.08
CA ILE A 468 -8.53 -10.91 14.16
C ILE A 468 -9.04 -11.85 13.08
N ILE A 469 -8.12 -12.35 12.26
CA ILE A 469 -8.42 -13.17 11.10
C ILE A 469 -7.61 -14.47 11.18
N THR A 470 -8.27 -15.61 11.10
CA THR A 470 -7.61 -16.92 10.97
C THR A 470 -7.90 -17.52 9.60
N GLU A 471 -6.85 -17.82 8.83
CA GLU A 471 -6.97 -18.36 7.48
C GLU A 471 -7.71 -19.72 7.43
N ALA A 472 -8.24 -20.06 6.26
CA ALA A 472 -9.08 -21.26 6.04
C ALA A 472 -8.38 -22.56 6.50
N ASP A 473 -7.08 -22.67 6.25
CA ASP A 473 -6.24 -23.81 6.65
C ASP A 473 -5.72 -23.73 8.10
N ARG A 474 -6.11 -22.69 8.85
CA ARG A 474 -5.65 -22.40 10.23
C ARG A 474 -4.13 -22.24 10.35
N SER A 475 -3.42 -21.99 9.25
CA SER A 475 -1.97 -21.86 9.25
C SER A 475 -1.50 -20.56 9.90
N VAL A 476 -2.28 -19.49 9.78
CA VAL A 476 -1.93 -18.14 10.25
C VAL A 476 -3.14 -17.45 10.88
N THR A 477 -2.91 -16.81 12.03
CA THR A 477 -3.84 -15.88 12.67
C THR A 477 -3.23 -14.48 12.69
N THR A 478 -3.86 -13.53 12.02
CA THR A 478 -3.41 -12.14 11.91
C THR A 478 -4.25 -11.21 12.77
N LEU A 479 -3.60 -10.35 13.56
CA LEU A 479 -4.24 -9.22 14.21
C LEU A 479 -3.89 -7.94 13.46
N LEU A 480 -4.90 -7.15 13.14
CA LEU A 480 -4.76 -5.93 12.36
C LEU A 480 -5.79 -4.88 12.74
N LEU A 481 -5.52 -3.62 12.44
CA LEU A 481 -6.51 -2.54 12.51
C LEU A 481 -7.33 -2.50 11.22
N PRO A 482 -8.56 -1.96 11.21
CA PRO A 482 -9.34 -1.81 9.99
C PRO A 482 -8.65 -0.96 8.91
N SER A 483 -7.77 -0.05 9.31
CA SER A 483 -6.94 0.78 8.42
C SER A 483 -5.81 0.00 7.73
N ASP A 484 -5.44 -1.17 8.26
CA ASP A 484 -4.39 -2.03 7.71
C ASP A 484 -4.93 -3.04 6.67
N TYR A 485 -6.25 -3.14 6.50
CA TYR A 485 -6.95 -4.06 5.59
C TYR A 485 -7.49 -3.34 4.36
#